data_AF-A0A060CGP6-F1
#
_entry.id   AF-A0A060CGP6-F1
#
_cell.length_a   1.000
_cell.length_b   1.000
_cell.length_c   1.000
_cell.angle_alpha   90.00
_cell.angle_beta   90.00
_cell.angle_gamma   90.00
#
_symmetry.space_group_name_H-M   'P 1'
#
loop_
_entity.id
_entity.type
_entity.pdbx_description
1 polymer ?
#
loop_
_entity_poly.entity_id
_entity_poly.type
_entity_poly.pdbx_seq_one_letter_code
_entity_poly.pdbx_strand_id
1 'polypeptide(L)' 'MSEQWFYDYLNGKCSDCYRYFGAHPVKGENGEKKGYVFRVYAPLAQKVELIGDFNGWLAGKNPMRRVDP' A
#
# COMPACT_ATOMS: atom_id res chain seq x y z
N MET A 1 2.39 8.67 8.34
CA MET A 1 2.81 9.48 7.18
C MET A 1 2.57 10.92 7.56
N SER A 2 3.58 11.78 7.49
CA SER A 2 3.37 13.21 7.73
C SER A 2 2.71 13.86 6.52
N GLU A 3 1.94 14.93 6.74
CA GLU A 3 1.35 15.72 5.65
C GLU A 3 2.43 16.27 4.72
N GLN A 4 3.56 16.74 5.29
CA GLN A 4 4.70 17.24 4.54
C GLN A 4 5.28 16.18 3.57
N TRP A 5 5.47 14.95 4.03
CA TRP A 5 6.01 13.89 3.17
C TRP A 5 5.09 13.58 1.99
N PHE A 6 3.77 13.57 2.25
CA PHE A 6 2.79 13.35 1.19
C PHE A 6 2.73 14.51 0.21
N TYR A 7 2.85 15.75 0.70
CA TYR A 7 2.99 16.93 -0.16
C TYR A 7 4.24 16.84 -1.06
N ASP A 8 5.38 16.41 -0.52
CA ASP A 8 6.61 16.23 -1.30
C ASP A 8 6.46 15.12 -2.36
N TYR A 9 5.72 14.05 -2.05
CA TYR A 9 5.35 13.03 -3.03
C TYR A 9 4.52 13.62 -4.18
N LEU A 10 3.47 14.38 -3.88
CA LEU A 10 2.62 15.00 -4.92
C LEU A 10 3.39 15.99 -5.80
N ASN A 11 4.43 16.63 -5.26
CA ASN A 11 5.29 17.56 -5.99
C ASN A 11 6.49 16.90 -6.68
N GLY A 12 6.59 15.57 -6.67
CA GLY A 12 7.67 14.83 -7.33
C GLY A 12 9.03 14.95 -6.61
N LYS A 13 9.06 15.34 -5.34
CA LYS A 13 10.27 15.54 -4.52
C LYS A 13 10.57 14.38 -3.57
N CYS A 14 9.82 13.30 -3.63
CA CYS A 14 9.96 12.14 -2.76
C CYS A 14 10.76 11.02 -3.44
N SER A 15 12.09 11.06 -3.32
CA SER A 15 12.98 10.04 -3.89
C SER A 15 12.91 8.70 -3.15
N ASP A 16 12.47 8.70 -1.89
CA ASP A 16 12.38 7.52 -1.04
C ASP A 16 10.96 6.94 -0.93
N CYS A 17 10.04 7.41 -1.77
CA CYS A 17 8.63 6.99 -1.76
C CYS A 17 8.40 5.49 -1.94
N TYR A 18 9.33 4.81 -2.59
CA TYR A 18 9.35 3.35 -2.73
C TYR A 18 9.44 2.60 -1.40
N ARG A 19 9.89 3.26 -0.32
CA ARG A 19 9.91 2.68 1.04
C ARG A 19 8.53 2.60 1.66
N TYR A 20 7.58 3.40 1.17
CA TYR A 20 6.22 3.44 1.67
C TYR A 20 5.22 2.79 0.71
N PHE A 21 5.24 3.18 -0.56
CA PHE A 21 4.39 2.61 -1.61
C PHE A 21 4.92 1.26 -2.11
N GLY A 22 4.05 0.46 -2.72
CA GLY A 22 4.36 -0.87 -3.22
C GLY A 22 4.04 -1.96 -2.20
N ALA A 23 4.77 -3.09 -2.29
CA ALA A 23 4.57 -4.28 -1.48
C ALA A 23 5.76 -4.49 -0.53
N HIS A 24 5.51 -4.49 0.77
CA HIS A 24 6.56 -4.60 1.79
C HIS A 24 6.25 -5.68 2.82
N PRO A 25 7.23 -6.46 3.28
CA PRO A 25 7.00 -7.47 4.31
C PRO A 25 6.65 -6.80 5.65
N VAL A 26 5.65 -7.34 6.34
CA VAL A 26 5.34 -6.98 7.72
C VAL A 26 6.06 -7.97 8.64
N LYS A 27 6.89 -7.45 9.53
CA LYS A 27 7.60 -8.24 10.55
C LYS A 27 6.77 -8.27 11.84
N GLY A 28 6.73 -9.42 12.49
CA GLY A 28 6.20 -9.62 13.83
C GLY A 28 7.16 -9.16 14.92
N GLU A 29 6.74 -9.33 16.17
CA GLU A 29 7.48 -8.87 17.35
C GLU A 29 8.84 -9.56 17.49
N ASN A 30 8.96 -10.80 17.01
CA ASN A 30 10.20 -11.57 17.03
C ASN A 30 10.94 -11.52 15.67
N GLY A 31 10.56 -10.59 14.80
CA GLY A 31 11.15 -10.41 13.47
C GLY A 31 10.65 -11.41 12.41
N GLU A 32 9.73 -12.30 12.75
CA GLU A 32 9.13 -13.26 11.83
C GLU A 32 8.26 -12.57 10.77
N LYS A 33 8.25 -13.09 9.55
CA LYS A 33 7.42 -12.52 8.48
C LYS A 33 5.96 -12.88 8.71
N LYS A 34 5.13 -11.89 9.09
CA LYS A 34 3.69 -12.05 9.30
C LYS A 34 2.87 -11.94 8.02
N GLY A 35 3.39 -11.25 7.00
CA GLY A 35 2.70 -11.07 5.73
C GLY A 35 3.27 -9.92 4.91
N TYR A 36 2.42 -9.29 4.11
CA TYR A 36 2.76 -8.12 3.31
C TYR A 36 1.74 -7.01 3.50
N VAL A 37 2.23 -5.78 3.41
CA VAL A 37 1.39 -4.59 3.25
C VAL A 37 1.53 -4.08 1.82
N PHE A 38 0.40 -3.77 1.20
CA PHE A 38 0.32 -3.17 -0.13
C PHE A 38 -0.21 -1.75 0.00
N ARG A 39 0.47 -0.79 -0.64
CA ARG A 39 0.07 0.61 -0.65
C ARG A 39 0.21 1.18 -2.05
N VAL A 40 -0.84 1.83 -2.54
CA VAL A 40 -0.88 2.47 -3.85
C VAL A 40 -1.53 3.84 -3.72
N TYR A 41 -1.07 4.80 -4.50
CA TYR A 41 -1.74 6.08 -4.65
C TYR A 41 -2.75 5.98 -5.79
N ALA A 42 -4.04 6.03 -5.45
CA ALA A 42 -5.15 5.92 -6.41
C ALA A 42 -6.31 6.84 -5.97
N PRO A 43 -6.13 8.18 -5.99
CA PRO A 43 -7.02 9.14 -5.33
C PRO A 43 -8.44 9.19 -5.91
N LEU A 44 -8.60 8.86 -7.20
CA LEU A 44 -9.89 8.89 -7.90
C LEU A 44 -10.52 7.50 -8.06
N ALA A 45 -9.89 6.45 -7.53
CA ALA A 45 -10.43 5.10 -7.63
C ALA A 45 -11.63 4.91 -6.69
N GLN A 46 -12.74 4.41 -7.22
CA GLN A 46 -13.91 4.05 -6.40
C GLN A 46 -13.63 2.86 -5.47
N LYS A 47 -12.80 1.92 -5.94
CA LYS A 47 -12.37 0.73 -5.21
C LYS A 47 -11.01 0.28 -5.73
N VAL A 48 -10.19 -0.25 -4.83
CA VAL A 48 -8.95 -0.94 -5.16
C VAL A 48 -8.97 -2.32 -4.52
N GLU A 49 -8.52 -3.33 -5.24
CA GLU A 49 -8.44 -4.71 -4.76
C GLU A 49 -7.07 -5.29 -5.04
N LEU A 50 -6.58 -6.13 -4.13
CA LEU A 50 -5.38 -6.90 -4.32
C LEU A 50 -5.74 -8.25 -4.95
N ILE A 51 -5.13 -8.57 -6.10
CA ILE A 51 -5.40 -9.81 -6.83
C ILE A 51 -4.06 -10.51 -7.12
N GLY A 52 -4.03 -11.83 -6.96
CA GLY A 52 -2.84 -12.63 -7.21
C GLY A 52 -3.10 -14.13 -7.08
N ASP A 53 -2.02 -14.91 -7.18
CA ASP A 53 -2.04 -16.36 -6.99
C ASP A 53 -2.71 -16.78 -5.67
N PHE A 54 -2.43 -16.06 -4.57
CA PHE A 54 -2.94 -16.33 -3.22
C PHE A 54 -4.48 -16.24 -3.09
N ASN A 55 -5.17 -15.60 -4.04
CA ASN A 55 -6.65 -15.55 -4.05
C ASN A 55 -7.27 -16.17 -5.31
N GLY A 56 -6.46 -16.88 -6.11
CA GLY A 56 -6.88 -17.53 -7.35
C GLY A 56 -7.18 -16.55 -8.47
N TRP A 57 -6.59 -15.36 -8.44
CA TRP A 57 -6.84 -14.27 -9.38
C TRP A 57 -8.30 -13.78 -9.40
N LEU A 58 -9.02 -13.96 -8.29
CA LEU A 58 -10.44 -13.61 -8.18
C LEU A 58 -10.63 -12.23 -7.54
N ALA A 59 -11.35 -11.36 -8.23
CA ALA A 59 -11.84 -10.10 -7.67
C ALA A 59 -12.89 -10.36 -6.56
N GLY A 60 -13.08 -9.37 -5.68
CA GLY A 60 -14.02 -9.39 -4.57
C GLY A 60 -13.46 -9.93 -3.25
N LYS A 61 -12.27 -10.53 -3.25
CA LYS A 61 -11.75 -11.27 -2.09
C LYS A 61 -10.81 -10.47 -1.18
N ASN A 62 -10.16 -9.43 -1.70
CA ASN A 62 -9.15 -8.67 -0.95
C ASN A 62 -9.27 -7.17 -1.24
N PRO A 63 -10.35 -6.50 -0.79
CA PRO A 63 -10.49 -5.07 -0.94
C PRO A 63 -9.42 -4.33 -0.13
N MET A 64 -8.81 -3.31 -0.74
CA MET A 64 -7.90 -2.41 -0.05
C MET A 64 -8.67 -1.35 0.73
N ARG A 65 -8.14 -0.94 1.88
CA ARG A 65 -8.71 0.11 2.71
C ARG A 65 -8.10 1.45 2.34
N ARG A 66 -8.95 2.47 2.13
CA ARG A 66 -8.53 3.85 1.97
C ARG A 66 -7.94 4.37 3.29
N VAL A 67 -6.83 5.10 3.21
CA VAL A 67 -6.02 5.49 4.38
C VAL A 67 -6.10 7.00 4.65
N ASP A 68 -6.43 7.79 3.63
CA ASP A 68 -6.82 9.19 3.72
C ASP A 68 -8.33 9.35 3.97
N PRO A 69 -8.77 10.51 4.52
CA PRO A 69 -10.20 10.83 4.69
C PRO A 69 -10.99 10.90 3.38
#